data_AF-A0A256ZHS4-F1
#
_entry.id   AF-A0A256ZHS4-F1
#
_cell.length_a   1.000
_cell.length_b   1.000
_cell.length_c   1.000
_cell.angle_alpha   90.00
_cell.angle_beta   90.00
_cell.angle_gamma   90.00
#
_symmetry.space_group_name_H-M   'P 1'
#
loop_
_entity.id
_entity.type
_entity.pdbx_description
1 polymer ?
#
loop_
_entity_poly.entity_id
_entity_poly.type
_entity_poly.pdbx_seq_one_letter_code
_entity_poly.pdbx_strand_id
1 'polypeptide(L)'
;MVRVQMFEWPPVKRSIKLSAVIPVSNIGLVKDLRWKTITIGEFARAFAIYKINNVVLLSTGRDDEDPGDTNLFRIILEYLLVPPYLRKYVVPTLPELRYAGVLPPLNIVTHNPEGREPRKGDLREGLVMTSYGNRGKVFIGYRRRCYTVSHRELRSGDRI
;
A
#
# COMPACT_ATOMS: atom_id res chain seq x y z
N MET A 1 27.55 -12.42 -22.07
CA MET A 1 26.75 -11.46 -22.86
C MET A 1 25.44 -11.24 -22.11
N VAL A 2 25.25 -10.09 -21.45
CA VAL A 2 24.04 -9.81 -20.67
C VAL A 2 22.94 -9.35 -21.62
N ARG A 3 21.85 -10.11 -21.71
CA ARG A 3 20.66 -9.72 -22.46
C ARG A 3 19.93 -8.63 -21.67
N VAL A 4 19.97 -7.39 -22.16
CA VAL A 4 19.11 -6.32 -21.65
C VAL A 4 17.77 -6.45 -22.36
N GLN A 5 16.78 -7.06 -21.70
CA GLN A 5 15.39 -6.98 -22.13
C GLN A 5 14.79 -5.66 -21.64
N MET A 6 14.07 -4.96 -22.51
CA MET A 6 13.27 -3.80 -22.11
C MET A 6 12.17 -4.28 -21.15
N PHE A 7 12.11 -3.64 -20.00
CA PHE A 7 11.10 -3.92 -18.99
C PHE A 7 9.78 -3.26 -19.39
N GLU A 8 8.72 -4.06 -19.51
CA GLU A 8 7.35 -3.55 -19.72
C GLU A 8 6.66 -3.33 -18.38
N TRP A 9 6.15 -2.12 -18.17
CA TRP A 9 5.35 -1.75 -17.01
C TRP A 9 3.85 -1.80 -17.35
N PRO A 10 2.99 -2.43 -16.52
CA PRO A 10 3.32 -3.09 -15.26
C PRO A 10 3.93 -4.49 -15.47
N PRO A 11 4.81 -4.94 -14.57
CA PRO A 11 5.44 -6.24 -14.72
C PRO A 11 4.44 -7.37 -14.49
N VAL A 12 4.61 -8.47 -15.21
CA VAL A 12 3.78 -9.67 -15.07
C VAL A 12 3.76 -10.16 -13.62
N LYS A 13 2.58 -10.55 -13.16
CA LYS A 13 2.36 -11.12 -11.82
C LYS A 13 3.04 -12.49 -11.75
N ARG A 14 3.71 -12.78 -10.62
CA ARG A 14 4.28 -14.10 -10.35
C ARG A 14 3.17 -15.15 -10.25
N SER A 15 3.43 -16.36 -10.76
CA SER A 15 2.54 -17.52 -10.62
C SER A 15 2.49 -18.04 -9.18
N ILE A 16 3.64 -18.03 -8.49
CA ILE A 16 3.78 -18.46 -7.10
C ILE A 16 3.58 -17.26 -6.18
N LYS A 17 2.78 -17.45 -5.12
CA LYS A 17 2.61 -16.44 -4.06
C LYS A 17 3.75 -16.53 -3.07
N LEU A 18 4.32 -15.39 -2.68
CA LEU A 18 5.36 -15.29 -1.66
C LEU A 18 4.79 -14.69 -0.39
N SER A 19 5.17 -15.26 0.75
CA SER A 19 4.83 -14.74 2.07
C SER A 19 6.11 -14.45 2.84
N ALA A 20 6.18 -13.29 3.49
CA ALA A 20 7.26 -12.94 4.41
C ALA A 20 6.75 -13.03 5.85
N VAL A 21 7.47 -13.74 6.71
CA VAL A 21 7.17 -13.82 8.15
C VAL A 21 8.23 -13.02 8.89
N ILE A 22 7.81 -12.01 9.67
CA ILE A 22 8.72 -11.08 10.33
C ILE A 22 8.42 -11.09 11.83
N PRO A 23 9.40 -11.41 12.69
CA PRO A 23 9.28 -11.19 14.12
C PRO A 23 9.37 -9.68 14.43
N VAL A 24 8.39 -9.16 15.16
CA VAL A 24 8.27 -7.71 15.43
C VAL A 24 9.29 -7.22 16.46
N SER A 25 9.82 -8.12 17.30
CA SER A 25 10.92 -7.85 18.25
C SER A 25 12.13 -7.15 17.61
N ASN A 26 12.39 -7.36 16.32
CA ASN A 26 13.46 -6.67 15.58
C ASN A 26 13.32 -5.13 15.57
N ILE A 27 12.10 -4.61 15.70
CA ILE A 27 11.81 -3.16 15.71
C ILE A 27 11.83 -2.59 17.13
N GLY A 28 11.50 -3.41 18.14
CA GLY A 28 11.45 -3.01 19.55
C GLY A 28 12.79 -2.49 20.09
N LEU A 29 13.91 -2.87 19.45
CA LEU A 29 15.25 -2.37 19.78
C LEU A 29 15.41 -0.85 19.57
N VAL A 30 14.63 -0.27 18.65
CA VAL A 30 14.67 1.15 18.31
C VAL A 30 13.59 1.86 19.11
N LYS A 31 13.92 2.77 20.04
CA LYS A 31 12.89 3.41 20.88
C LYS A 31 12.15 4.57 20.19
N ASP A 32 12.79 5.25 19.24
CA ASP A 32 12.26 6.45 18.62
C ASP A 32 11.30 6.15 17.46
N LEU A 33 10.12 6.80 17.46
CA LEU A 33 9.06 6.56 16.47
C LEU A 33 9.52 6.86 15.03
N ARG A 34 10.33 7.92 14.83
CA ARG A 34 10.83 8.28 13.50
C ARG A 34 11.76 7.18 12.98
N TRP A 35 12.67 6.69 13.80
CA TRP A 35 13.55 5.57 13.42
C TRP A 35 12.77 4.28 13.17
N LYS A 36 11.77 3.93 14.00
CA LYS A 36 10.87 2.79 13.72
C LYS A 36 10.21 2.95 12.35
N THR A 37 9.73 4.16 12.04
CA THR A 37 9.07 4.48 10.77
C THR A 37 9.99 4.25 9.57
N ILE A 38 11.24 4.70 9.63
CA ILE A 38 12.24 4.50 8.57
C ILE A 38 12.50 3.01 8.36
N THR A 39 12.77 2.28 9.43
CA THR A 39 13.07 0.84 9.38
C THR A 39 11.92 0.05 8.77
N ILE A 40 10.68 0.32 9.18
CA ILE A 40 9.48 -0.30 8.62
C ILE A 40 9.32 0.06 7.14
N GLY A 41 9.63 1.30 6.76
CA GLY A 41 9.64 1.74 5.37
C GLY A 41 10.60 0.94 4.49
N GLU A 42 11.80 0.63 5.00
CA GLU A 42 12.77 -0.22 4.27
C GLU A 42 12.27 -1.65 4.09
N PHE A 43 11.65 -2.24 5.12
CA PHE A 43 10.97 -3.54 4.98
C PHE A 43 9.89 -3.49 3.89
N ALA A 44 9.03 -2.46 3.92
CA ALA A 44 7.98 -2.29 2.94
C ALA A 44 8.53 -2.19 1.50
N ARG A 45 9.64 -1.46 1.33
CA ARG A 45 10.32 -1.32 0.04
C ARG A 45 10.87 -2.66 -0.44
N ALA A 46 11.51 -3.42 0.44
CA ALA A 46 11.97 -4.78 0.13
C ALA A 46 10.80 -5.68 -0.29
N PHE A 47 9.68 -5.67 0.45
CA PHE A 47 8.49 -6.44 0.10
C PHE A 47 7.94 -6.08 -1.28
N ALA A 48 7.90 -4.80 -1.62
CA ALA A 48 7.48 -4.33 -2.94
C ALA A 48 8.41 -4.81 -4.06
N ILE A 49 9.73 -4.67 -3.88
CA ILE A 49 10.75 -5.13 -4.85
C ILE A 49 10.63 -6.62 -5.12
N TYR A 50 10.52 -7.43 -4.07
CA TYR A 50 10.40 -8.88 -4.17
C TYR A 50 8.97 -9.36 -4.50
N LYS A 51 8.01 -8.44 -4.64
CA LYS A 51 6.59 -8.71 -4.93
C LYS A 51 5.98 -9.70 -3.93
N ILE A 52 6.25 -9.50 -2.65
CA ILE A 52 5.64 -10.28 -1.56
C ILE A 52 4.13 -10.06 -1.57
N ASN A 53 3.36 -11.14 -1.44
CA ASN A 53 1.91 -11.11 -1.45
C ASN A 53 1.32 -10.96 -0.06
N ASN A 54 1.91 -11.64 0.93
CA ASN A 54 1.43 -11.63 2.31
C ASN A 54 2.60 -11.32 3.24
N VAL A 55 2.37 -10.44 4.21
CA VAL A 55 3.31 -10.18 5.30
C VAL A 55 2.63 -10.65 6.58
N VAL A 56 3.29 -11.56 7.29
CA VAL A 56 2.83 -12.10 8.58
C VAL A 56 3.73 -11.51 9.66
N LEU A 57 3.16 -10.70 10.53
CA LEU A 57 3.85 -10.14 11.69
C LEU A 57 3.71 -11.11 12.86
N LEU A 58 4.83 -11.67 13.30
CA LEU A 58 4.90 -12.57 14.45
C LEU A 58 5.26 -11.75 15.69
N SER A 59 4.36 -11.73 16.67
CA SER A 59 4.69 -11.31 18.03
C SER A 59 4.90 -12.56 18.87
N THR A 60 6.02 -12.61 19.59
CA THR A 60 6.39 -13.74 20.46
C THR A 60 5.75 -13.62 21.84
N GLY A 61 5.07 -12.50 22.13
CA GLY A 61 4.33 -12.28 23.38
C GLY A 61 5.22 -12.32 24.62
N ARG A 62 6.53 -12.17 24.44
CA ARG A 62 7.49 -12.02 25.53
C ARG A 62 7.34 -10.64 26.15
N ASP A 63 7.63 -10.53 27.44
CA ASP A 63 7.45 -9.28 28.22
C ASP A 63 8.26 -8.08 27.67
N ASP A 64 9.25 -8.33 26.82
CA ASP A 64 10.09 -7.32 26.15
C ASP A 64 9.54 -6.83 24.81
N GLU A 65 8.49 -7.45 24.26
CA GLU A 65 7.83 -6.98 23.03
C GLU A 65 6.71 -5.97 23.35
N ASP A 66 6.84 -4.75 22.82
CA ASP A 66 5.78 -3.74 22.89
C ASP A 66 4.63 -4.13 21.92
N PRO A 67 3.41 -4.41 22.42
CA PRO A 67 2.25 -4.69 21.57
C PRO A 67 1.97 -3.56 20.57
N GLY A 68 2.36 -2.32 20.91
CA GLY A 68 2.26 -1.14 20.06
C GLY A 68 3.08 -1.25 18.78
N ASP A 69 4.18 -2.00 18.76
CA ASP A 69 5.06 -2.12 17.59
C ASP A 69 4.45 -2.95 16.47
N THR A 70 3.70 -3.99 16.82
CA THR A 70 2.97 -4.79 15.83
C THR A 70 1.92 -3.91 15.15
N ASN A 71 1.22 -3.10 15.93
CA ASN A 71 0.21 -2.18 15.41
C ASN A 71 0.84 -1.08 14.55
N LEU A 72 1.95 -0.48 14.99
CA LEU A 72 2.69 0.53 14.24
C LEU A 72 3.16 -0.02 12.88
N PHE A 73 3.74 -1.21 12.85
CA PHE A 73 4.19 -1.88 11.62
C PHE A 73 3.00 -2.07 10.67
N ARG A 74 1.90 -2.63 11.16
CA ARG A 74 0.68 -2.82 10.38
C ARG A 74 0.17 -1.48 9.80
N ILE A 75 0.04 -0.44 10.63
CA ILE A 75 -0.44 0.88 10.21
C ILE A 75 0.44 1.47 9.10
N ILE A 76 1.77 1.40 9.23
CA ILE A 76 2.68 1.94 8.22
C ILE A 76 2.60 1.14 6.92
N LEU A 77 2.51 -0.19 6.96
CA LEU A 77 2.34 -1.00 5.76
C LEU A 77 1.03 -0.69 5.05
N GLU A 78 -0.08 -0.63 5.79
CA GLU A 78 -1.39 -0.27 5.24
C GLU A 78 -1.36 1.14 4.62
N TYR A 79 -0.75 2.11 5.30
CA TYR A 79 -0.55 3.47 4.78
C TYR A 79 0.21 3.47 3.46
N LEU A 80 1.31 2.70 3.37
CA LEU A 80 2.12 2.62 2.17
C LEU A 80 1.41 1.91 1.02
N LEU A 81 0.52 0.95 1.29
CA LEU A 81 -0.28 0.32 0.24
C LEU A 81 -1.25 1.30 -0.42
N VAL A 82 -1.77 2.28 0.33
CA VAL A 82 -2.67 3.31 -0.24
C VAL A 82 -1.93 4.19 -1.26
N PRO A 83 -2.41 4.28 -2.51
CA PRO A 83 -1.85 5.18 -3.51
C PRO A 83 -1.82 6.63 -3.03
N PRO A 84 -0.77 7.41 -3.32
CA PRO A 84 -0.61 8.77 -2.79
C PRO A 84 -1.84 9.67 -3.00
N TYR A 85 -2.50 9.58 -4.16
CA TYR A 85 -3.69 10.37 -4.50
C TYR A 85 -4.94 10.01 -3.68
N LEU A 86 -5.00 8.82 -3.06
CA LEU A 86 -6.11 8.38 -2.21
C LEU A 86 -5.89 8.66 -0.72
N ARG A 87 -4.64 8.83 -0.27
CA ARG A 87 -4.30 8.91 1.16
C ARG A 87 -5.14 9.96 1.90
N LYS A 88 -5.29 11.15 1.32
CA LYS A 88 -6.07 12.25 1.91
C LYS A 88 -7.57 11.95 2.10
N TYR A 89 -8.11 10.93 1.44
CA TYR A 89 -9.51 10.55 1.52
C TYR A 89 -9.79 9.35 2.41
N VAL A 90 -8.81 8.44 2.54
CA VAL A 90 -9.04 7.12 3.17
C VAL A 90 -8.18 6.85 4.39
N VAL A 91 -7.10 7.60 4.58
CA VAL A 91 -6.21 7.44 5.73
C VAL A 91 -6.58 8.50 6.78
N PRO A 92 -7.02 8.11 7.98
CA PRO A 92 -7.27 9.05 9.07
C PRO A 92 -5.95 9.63 9.60
N THR A 93 -6.05 10.78 10.28
CA THR A 93 -4.91 11.35 11.02
C THR A 93 -4.60 10.49 12.23
N LEU A 94 -3.47 9.80 12.22
CA LEU A 94 -3.01 8.90 13.28
C LEU A 94 -1.68 9.39 13.86
N PRO A 95 -1.49 9.40 15.20
CA PRO A 95 -0.21 9.74 15.84
C PRO A 95 0.97 8.89 15.33
N GLU A 96 0.72 7.62 15.03
CA GLU A 96 1.68 6.65 14.49
C GLU A 96 2.24 7.09 13.13
N LEU A 97 1.47 7.86 12.36
CA LEU A 97 1.84 8.35 11.03
C LEU A 97 2.46 9.76 11.06
N ARG A 98 2.80 10.30 12.23
CA ARG A 98 3.42 11.63 12.38
C ARG A 98 4.64 11.83 11.48
N TYR A 99 5.44 10.77 11.30
CA TYR A 99 6.66 10.81 10.49
C TYR A 99 6.48 10.17 9.10
N ALA A 100 5.26 9.97 8.60
CA ALA A 100 5.04 9.32 7.31
C ALA A 100 5.76 9.99 6.12
N GLY A 101 6.13 11.26 6.24
CA GLY A 101 6.91 11.98 5.22
C GLY A 101 8.34 11.47 5.02
N VAL A 102 8.92 10.69 5.95
CA VAL A 102 10.25 10.08 5.77
C VAL A 102 10.19 8.70 5.10
N LEU A 103 9.00 8.16 4.87
CA LEU A 103 8.85 6.83 4.29
C LEU A 103 9.32 6.80 2.82
N PRO A 104 10.02 5.74 2.39
CA PRO A 104 10.47 5.62 1.02
C PRO A 104 9.28 5.37 0.07
N PRO A 105 9.35 5.82 -1.19
CA PRO A 105 8.34 5.50 -2.19
C PRO A 105 8.40 4.01 -2.56
N LEU A 106 7.24 3.34 -2.62
CA LEU A 106 7.16 1.95 -3.05
C LEU A 106 7.18 1.78 -4.56
N ASN A 107 6.63 2.75 -5.32
CA ASN A 107 6.53 2.70 -6.78
C ASN A 107 5.97 1.36 -7.29
N ILE A 108 4.85 0.92 -6.72
CA ILE A 108 4.13 -0.30 -7.12
C ILE A 108 3.10 -0.01 -8.21
N VAL A 109 2.57 -1.06 -8.84
CA VAL A 109 1.67 -0.98 -10.00
C VAL A 109 0.45 -0.08 -9.77
N THR A 110 -0.10 -0.07 -8.56
CA THR A 110 -1.28 0.74 -8.21
C THR A 110 -0.96 2.21 -7.92
N HIS A 111 0.32 2.57 -7.68
CA HIS A 111 0.77 3.93 -7.33
C HIS A 111 1.02 4.79 -8.57
N ASN A 112 -0.02 4.97 -9.37
CA ASN A 112 0.06 5.82 -10.55
C ASN A 112 0.17 7.30 -10.16
N PRO A 113 0.94 8.12 -10.89
CA PRO A 113 1.04 9.56 -10.61
C PRO A 113 -0.33 10.24 -10.71
N GLU A 114 -0.61 11.15 -9.75
CA GLU A 114 -1.83 11.97 -9.77
C GLU A 114 -1.83 12.89 -11.01
N GLY A 115 -3.02 13.11 -11.58
CA GLY A 115 -3.20 13.96 -12.76
C GLY A 115 -2.83 13.31 -14.09
N ARG A 116 -2.05 12.22 -14.09
CA ARG A 116 -1.70 11.48 -15.32
C ARG A 116 -2.96 10.89 -15.95
N GLU A 117 -3.14 11.17 -17.24
CA GLU A 117 -4.21 10.58 -18.04
C GLU A 117 -4.17 9.03 -18.00
N PRO A 118 -5.28 8.36 -17.64
CA PRO A 118 -5.35 6.91 -17.61
C PRO A 118 -5.17 6.33 -19.02
N ARG A 119 -4.35 5.29 -19.13
CA ARG A 119 -4.16 4.55 -20.37
C ARG A 119 -4.76 3.15 -20.26
N LYS A 120 -5.11 2.55 -21.40
CA LYS A 120 -5.60 1.16 -21.44
C LYS A 120 -4.52 0.24 -20.84
N GLY A 121 -4.89 -0.55 -19.84
CA GLY A 121 -3.99 -1.45 -19.12
C GLY A 121 -3.41 -0.88 -17.81
N ASP A 122 -3.62 0.42 -17.50
CA ASP A 122 -3.29 0.97 -16.19
C ASP A 122 -4.13 0.26 -15.10
N LEU A 123 -3.47 -0.28 -14.08
CA LEU A 123 -4.15 -0.77 -12.87
C LEU A 123 -4.13 0.35 -11.83
N ARG A 124 -5.30 0.92 -11.54
CA ARG A 124 -5.47 2.03 -10.60
C ARG A 124 -6.51 1.65 -9.56
N GLU A 125 -6.21 1.92 -8.31
CA GLU A 125 -7.25 1.84 -7.28
C GLU A 125 -8.16 3.06 -7.37
N GLY A 126 -9.45 2.81 -7.21
CA GLY A 126 -10.51 3.80 -7.25
C GLY A 126 -11.22 3.94 -5.92
N LEU A 127 -11.59 5.17 -5.57
CA LEU A 127 -12.53 5.46 -4.50
C LEU A 127 -13.91 5.72 -5.08
N VAL A 128 -14.91 4.96 -4.67
CA VAL A 128 -16.30 5.15 -5.09
C VAL A 128 -16.87 6.42 -4.45
N MET A 129 -17.18 7.40 -5.29
CA MET A 129 -17.75 8.70 -4.87
C MET A 129 -19.27 8.72 -4.94
N THR A 130 -19.85 7.92 -5.82
CA THR A 130 -21.30 7.80 -5.99
C THR A 130 -21.64 6.41 -6.49
N SER A 131 -22.56 5.74 -5.81
CA SER A 131 -23.04 4.41 -6.20
C SER A 131 -24.39 4.49 -6.90
N TYR A 132 -24.57 3.63 -7.88
CA TYR A 132 -25.80 3.36 -8.62
C TYR A 132 -26.01 1.84 -8.67
N GLY A 133 -25.97 1.18 -7.50
CA GLY A 133 -26.02 -0.27 -7.38
C GLY A 133 -24.68 -0.90 -7.79
N ASN A 134 -24.65 -1.63 -8.91
CA ASN A 134 -23.44 -2.28 -9.41
C ASN A 134 -22.56 -1.37 -10.29
N ARG A 135 -22.97 -0.11 -10.49
CA ARG A 135 -22.21 0.92 -11.22
C ARG A 135 -21.87 2.06 -10.28
N GLY A 136 -20.79 2.77 -10.57
CA GLY A 136 -20.39 3.91 -9.74
C GLY A 136 -19.52 4.92 -10.46
N LYS A 137 -19.51 6.14 -9.93
CA LYS A 137 -18.49 7.16 -10.27
C LYS A 137 -17.33 7.00 -9.30
N VAL A 138 -16.13 6.83 -9.83
CA VAL A 138 -14.91 6.57 -9.07
C VAL A 138 -13.87 7.65 -9.30
N PHE A 139 -13.13 7.96 -8.24
CA PHE A 139 -11.94 8.79 -8.29
C PHE A 139 -10.69 7.90 -8.30
N ILE A 140 -9.90 8.01 -9.37
CA ILE A 140 -8.70 7.19 -9.63
C ILE A 140 -7.41 8.02 -9.70
N GLY A 141 -7.40 9.19 -9.04
CA GLY A 141 -6.25 10.11 -9.10
C GLY A 141 -6.15 10.89 -10.41
N TYR A 142 -7.20 10.92 -11.23
CA TYR A 142 -7.28 11.70 -12.46
C TYR A 142 -8.28 12.86 -12.30
N ARG A 143 -8.09 13.95 -13.07
CA ARG A 143 -8.90 15.18 -12.96
C ARG A 143 -10.39 14.92 -13.18
N ARG A 144 -10.74 13.94 -14.02
CA ARG A 144 -12.14 13.54 -14.28
C ARG A 144 -12.48 12.27 -13.51
N ARG A 145 -13.73 12.20 -13.05
CA ARG A 145 -14.30 10.98 -12.46
C ARG A 145 -14.51 9.95 -13.57
N CYS A 146 -14.21 8.70 -13.27
CA CYS A 146 -14.40 7.58 -14.18
C CYS A 146 -15.64 6.79 -13.77
N TYR A 147 -16.17 5.99 -14.69
CA TYR A 147 -17.26 5.07 -14.42
C TYR A 147 -16.71 3.66 -14.25
N THR A 148 -17.27 2.92 -13.31
CA THR A 148 -16.94 1.52 -13.08
C THR A 148 -18.20 0.67 -13.07
N VAL A 149 -18.03 -0.61 -13.35
CA VAL A 149 -19.04 -1.66 -13.18
C VAL A 149 -18.40 -2.77 -12.34
N SER A 150 -19.14 -3.26 -11.36
CA SER A 150 -18.71 -4.30 -10.44
C SER A 150 -19.66 -5.49 -10.48
N HIS A 151 -19.16 -6.68 -10.17
CA HIS A 151 -19.98 -7.88 -9.99
C HIS A 151 -20.78 -7.86 -8.68
N ARG A 152 -20.33 -7.04 -7.72
CA ARG A 152 -21.02 -6.79 -6.45
C ARG A 152 -21.59 -5.38 -6.42
N GLU A 153 -22.60 -5.17 -5.57
CA GLU A 153 -23.10 -3.83 -5.27
C GLU A 153 -21.99 -2.96 -4.66
N LEU A 154 -21.93 -1.71 -5.11
CA LEU A 154 -20.96 -0.72 -4.67
C LEU A 154 -21.58 0.19 -3.62
N ARG A 155 -20.77 0.61 -2.64
CA ARG A 155 -21.14 1.63 -1.66
C ARG A 155 -20.25 2.86 -1.82
N SER A 156 -20.79 4.02 -1.49
CA SER A 156 -19.98 5.23 -1.43
C SER A 156 -18.89 5.05 -0.37
N GLY A 157 -17.64 5.38 -0.71
CA GLY A 157 -16.46 5.15 0.14
C GLY A 157 -15.75 3.82 -0.10
N ASP A 158 -16.32 2.91 -0.89
CA ASP A 158 -15.64 1.66 -1.23
C ASP A 158 -14.36 1.94 -2.02
N ARG A 159 -13.30 1.19 -1.69
CA ARG A 159 -12.08 1.10 -2.50
C ARG A 159 -12.18 -0.11 -3.41
N ILE A 160 -11.91 0.09 -4.70
CA ILE A 160 -11.95 -0.94 -5.74
C ILE A 160 -10.69 -0.92 -6.61
#